data_AF-A0A559IEP0-F1
#
_entry.id   AF-A0A559IEP0-F1
#
_cell.length_a   1.000
_cell.length_b   1.000
_cell.length_c   1.000
_cell.angle_alpha   90.00
_cell.angle_beta   90.00
_cell.angle_gamma   90.00
#
_symmetry.space_group_name_H-M   'P 1'
#
loop_
_entity.id
_entity.type
_entity.pdbx_description
1 polymer ?
#
loop_
_entity_poly.entity_id
_entity_poly.type
_entity_poly.pdbx_seq_one_letter_code
_entity_poly.pdbx_strand_id
1 'polypeptide(L)'
;MTKRNGAGTIKLTNETNGQTLVFENLNNNEEVYVDCENEDIMTSLPMKYRYDDHNDVFLELDVGENLLTGEGEFDLTIRHEFKTLQG
;
A
#
# COMPACT_ATOMS: atom_id res chain seq x y z
N MET A 1 5.87 0.03 -1.30
CA MET A 1 5.48 0.10 -2.73
C MET A 1 6.35 1.16 -3.39
N THR A 2 6.72 1.03 -4.67
CA THR A 2 7.61 1.99 -5.34
C THR A 2 7.01 2.32 -6.70
N LYS A 3 6.36 3.48 -6.88
CA LYS A 3 5.69 3.78 -8.14
C LYS A 3 6.66 4.41 -9.14
N ARG A 4 7.13 3.62 -10.11
CA ARG A 4 8.11 4.07 -11.11
C ARG A 4 7.53 4.60 -12.42
N ASN A 5 6.22 4.64 -12.65
CA ASN A 5 5.64 5.36 -13.80
C ASN A 5 4.16 5.73 -13.62
N GLY A 6 3.78 6.92 -14.11
CA GLY A 6 2.42 7.41 -14.40
C GLY A 6 1.64 8.02 -13.23
N ALA A 7 1.40 9.34 -13.20
CA ALA A 7 0.56 9.97 -12.16
C ALA A 7 -0.88 9.41 -12.11
N GLY A 8 -1.53 9.41 -10.94
CA GLY A 8 -2.94 9.02 -10.81
C GLY A 8 -3.24 8.12 -9.63
N THR A 9 -4.33 7.37 -9.76
CA THR A 9 -4.84 6.44 -8.73
C THR A 9 -4.23 5.06 -8.89
N ILE A 10 -3.92 4.42 -7.77
CA ILE A 10 -3.54 3.03 -7.71
C ILE A 10 -4.44 2.30 -6.71
N LYS A 11 -4.59 0.99 -6.92
CA LYS A 11 -5.28 0.11 -5.98
C LYS A 11 -4.47 -1.17 -5.80
N LEU A 12 -4.47 -1.67 -4.57
CA LEU A 12 -3.95 -2.99 -4.24
C LEU A 12 -5.02 -3.73 -3.44
N THR A 13 -5.58 -4.76 -4.06
CA THR A 13 -6.61 -5.61 -3.47
C THR A 13 -5.98 -6.90 -2.98
N ASN A 14 -6.18 -7.24 -1.72
CA ASN A 14 -5.98 -8.61 -1.24
C ASN A 14 -7.27 -9.39 -1.48
N GLU A 15 -7.31 -10.18 -2.55
CA GLU A 15 -8.48 -10.98 -2.94
C GLU A 15 -8.80 -12.07 -1.92
N THR A 16 -7.83 -12.47 -1.09
CA THR A 16 -8.01 -13.50 -0.07
C THR A 16 -8.93 -13.03 1.06
N ASN A 17 -8.82 -11.76 1.48
CA ASN A 17 -9.61 -11.20 2.58
C ASN A 17 -10.52 -10.02 2.17
N GLY A 18 -10.47 -9.60 0.91
CA GLY A 18 -11.33 -8.56 0.33
C GLY A 18 -10.89 -7.12 0.63
N GLN A 19 -9.78 -6.91 1.34
CA GLN A 19 -9.29 -5.56 1.61
C GLN A 19 -8.75 -4.90 0.34
N THR A 20 -9.10 -3.64 0.12
CA THR A 20 -8.57 -2.84 -0.98
C THR A 20 -7.94 -1.57 -0.43
N LEU A 21 -6.63 -1.45 -0.56
CA LEU A 21 -5.89 -0.22 -0.29
C LEU A 21 -5.90 0.64 -1.56
N VAL A 22 -6.19 1.93 -1.40
CA VAL A 22 -6.31 2.88 -2.51
C VAL A 22 -5.48 4.12 -2.18
N PHE A 23 -4.68 4.56 -3.16
CA PHE A 23 -4.10 5.89 -3.17
C PHE A 23 -4.55 6.66 -4.40
N GLU A 24 -5.06 7.86 -4.20
CA GLU A 24 -5.40 8.80 -5.27
C GLU A 24 -4.31 9.85 -5.46
N ASN A 25 -4.35 10.56 -6.59
CA ASN A 25 -3.51 11.73 -6.84
C ASN A 25 -2.00 11.50 -6.59
N LEU A 26 -1.47 10.30 -6.88
CA LEU A 26 -0.04 10.05 -6.80
C LEU A 26 0.69 10.79 -7.92
N ASN A 27 1.80 11.44 -7.59
CA ASN A 27 2.61 12.12 -8.60
C ASN A 27 3.40 11.12 -9.43
N ASN A 28 3.90 11.56 -10.57
CA ASN A 28 4.79 10.75 -11.37
C ASN A 28 6.11 10.49 -10.61
N ASN A 29 6.61 9.26 -10.65
CA ASN A 29 7.84 8.82 -9.97
C ASN A 29 7.89 9.04 -8.44
N GLU A 30 6.72 9.15 -7.80
CA GLU A 30 6.64 9.22 -6.35
C GLU A 30 6.80 7.85 -5.70
N GLU A 31 7.58 7.78 -4.62
CA GLU A 31 7.69 6.57 -3.80
C GLU A 31 6.83 6.75 -2.55
N VAL A 32 5.93 5.78 -2.31
CA VAL A 32 5.08 5.74 -1.12
C VAL A 32 5.36 4.46 -0.35
N TYR A 33 5.84 4.64 0.87
CA TYR A 33 6.01 3.56 1.83
C TYR A 33 4.83 3.55 2.80
N VAL A 34 4.21 2.38 2.95
CA VAL A 34 3.08 2.16 3.85
C VAL A 34 3.49 1.11 4.86
N ASP A 35 3.53 1.50 6.12
CA ASP A 35 3.63 0.62 7.25
C ASP A 35 2.20 0.26 7.68
N CYS A 36 1.74 -0.91 7.26
CA CYS A 36 0.36 -1.34 7.55
C CYS A 36 0.13 -1.65 9.03
N GLU A 37 1.19 -1.88 9.80
CA GLU A 37 1.06 -2.21 11.23
C GLU A 37 0.93 -0.95 12.09
N ASN A 38 1.79 0.03 11.83
CA ASN A 38 1.76 1.29 12.55
C ASN A 38 0.79 2.30 11.93
N GLU A 39 0.07 1.89 10.88
CA GLU A 39 -0.82 2.74 10.08
C GLU A 39 -0.11 4.00 9.57
N ASP A 40 1.18 3.88 9.23
CA ASP A 40 2.03 5.01 8.85
C ASP A 40 2.28 5.07 7.34
N ILE A 41 2.26 6.28 6.77
CA ILE A 41 2.44 6.54 5.35
C ILE A 41 3.53 7.59 5.15
N MET A 42 4.61 7.21 4.49
CA MET A 42 5.71 8.08 4.10
C MET A 42 5.75 8.25 2.58
N THR A 43 6.11 9.45 2.11
CA THR A 43 6.31 9.75 0.68
C THR A 43 7.67 10.39 0.44
N SER A 44 8.24 10.15 -0.75
CA SER A 44 9.45 10.84 -1.20
C SER A 44 9.26 12.33 -1.50
N LEU A 45 8.00 12.82 -1.54
CA LEU A 45 7.71 14.23 -1.79
C LEU A 45 7.83 15.09 -0.52
N PRO A 46 8.49 16.26 -0.60
CA PRO A 46 8.60 17.17 0.53
C PRO A 46 7.24 17.82 0.86
N MET A 47 6.92 17.91 2.15
CA MET A 47 5.73 18.60 2.68
C MET A 47 4.39 18.09 2.11
N LYS A 48 4.33 16.84 1.62
CA LYS A 48 3.09 16.21 1.16
C LYS A 48 2.56 15.27 2.24
N TYR A 49 1.33 15.48 2.66
CA TYR A 49 0.61 14.60 3.57
C TYR A 49 -0.27 13.66 2.75
N ARG A 50 -0.04 12.34 2.87
CA ARG A 50 -0.65 11.33 1.98
C ARG A 50 -1.91 10.67 2.52
N TYR A 51 -2.21 10.86 3.79
CA TYR A 51 -3.41 10.30 4.42
C TYR A 51 -4.69 10.88 3.80
N ASP A 52 -4.67 12.15 3.35
CA ASP A 52 -5.81 12.78 2.66
C ASP A 52 -6.11 12.13 1.29
N ASP A 53 -5.14 11.44 0.70
CA ASP A 53 -5.24 10.76 -0.60
C ASP A 53 -5.31 9.22 -0.43
N HIS A 54 -5.47 8.72 0.80
CA HIS A 54 -5.57 7.30 1.16
C HIS A 54 -6.98 6.96 1.63
N ASN A 55 -7.45 5.74 1.41
CA ASN A 55 -8.81 5.32 1.82
C ASN A 55 -8.93 4.76 3.25
N ASP A 56 -7.93 4.98 4.09
CA ASP A 56 -7.87 4.50 5.48
C ASP A 56 -7.91 2.97 5.63
N VAL A 57 -7.45 2.24 4.60
CA VAL A 57 -7.32 0.78 4.62
C VAL A 57 -5.87 0.37 4.61
N PHE A 58 -5.43 -0.26 5.68
CA PHE A 58 -4.10 -0.88 5.79
C PHE A 58 -4.22 -2.38 5.55
N LEU A 59 -3.40 -2.91 4.63
CA LEU A 59 -3.52 -4.31 4.20
C LEU A 59 -3.01 -5.25 5.28
N GLU A 60 -3.81 -6.27 5.56
CA GLU A 60 -3.42 -7.45 6.30
C GLU A 60 -3.14 -8.60 5.33
N LEU A 61 -2.14 -9.42 5.67
CA LEU A 61 -1.84 -10.67 4.98
C LEU A 61 -2.27 -11.82 5.89
N ASP A 62 -3.22 -12.62 5.41
CA ASP A 62 -3.70 -13.79 6.14
C ASP A 62 -2.60 -14.85 6.22
N VAL A 63 -2.64 -15.71 7.23
CA VAL A 63 -1.70 -16.83 7.33
C VAL A 63 -1.93 -17.80 6.16
N GLY A 64 -0.92 -17.96 5.31
CA GLY A 64 -0.95 -18.87 4.17
C GLY A 64 -0.73 -18.14 2.85
N GLU A 65 -1.50 -18.53 1.83
CA GLU A 65 -1.41 -17.95 0.49
C GLU A 65 -2.33 -16.74 0.36
N ASN A 66 -1.76 -15.60 -0.05
CA ASN A 66 -2.50 -14.37 -0.34
C ASN A 66 -2.44 -14.07 -1.83
N LEU A 67 -3.60 -13.81 -2.44
CA LEU A 67 -3.69 -13.36 -3.82
C LEU A 67 -3.84 -11.83 -3.85
N LEU A 68 -2.84 -11.14 -4.40
CA LEU A 68 -2.85 -9.69 -4.50
C LEU A 68 -3.03 -9.24 -5.96
N THR A 69 -4.03 -8.40 -6.19
CA THR A 69 -4.31 -7.77 -7.50
C THR A 69 -3.96 -6.29 -7.44
N GLY A 70 -3.11 -5.83 -8.36
CA GLY A 70 -2.76 -4.42 -8.50
C GLY A 70 -3.47 -3.77 -9.68
N GLU A 71 -4.03 -2.58 -9.49
CA GLU A 71 -4.59 -1.73 -10.56
C GLU A 71 -3.89 -0.37 -10.59
N GLY A 72 -3.65 0.14 -11.80
CA GLY A 72 -2.90 1.37 -12.03
C GLY A 72 -1.42 1.12 -12.34
N GLU A 73 -0.67 2.20 -12.59
CA GLU A 73 0.75 2.12 -12.94
C GLU A 73 1.62 2.28 -11.69
N PHE A 74 2.26 1.18 -11.24
CA PHE A 74 3.22 1.19 -10.12
C PHE A 74 4.08 -0.08 -10.11
N ASP A 75 5.23 -0.04 -9.43
CA ASP A 75 5.96 -1.24 -9.04
C ASP A 75 5.68 -1.57 -7.56
N LEU A 76 5.54 -2.85 -7.25
CA LEU A 76 5.25 -3.32 -5.90
C LEU A 76 6.47 -3.99 -5.28
N THR A 77 6.78 -3.59 -4.05
CA THR A 77 7.69 -4.32 -3.16
C THR A 77 6.97 -4.48 -1.84
N ILE A 78 6.86 -5.73 -1.39
CA ILE A 78 6.24 -6.11 -0.12
C ILE A 78 7.35 -6.65 0.79
N ARG A 79 7.34 -6.17 2.04
CA ARG A 79 8.09 -6.78 3.14
C ARG A 79 7.07 -7.22 4.17
N HIS A 80 7.23 -8.44 4.66
CA HIS A 80 6.32 -9.01 5.65
C HIS A 80 7.14 -9.69 6.75
N GLU A 81 6.54 -9.79 7.92
CA GLU A 81 7.04 -10.61 9.02
C GLU A 81 5.89 -11.43 9.61
N PHE A 82 6.18 -12.64 10.05
CA PHE A 82 5.18 -13.45 10.74
C PHE A 82 5.02 -12.92 12.16
N LYS A 83 3.80 -12.52 12.50
CA LYS A 83 3.43 -12.29 13.89
C LYS A 83 3.11 -13.61 14.55
N THR A 84 3.82 -13.91 15.64
CA THR A 84 3.38 -14.96 16.54
C THR A 84 2.37 -14.36 17.51
N LEU A 85 1.28 -15.09 17.78
CA LEU A 85 0.46 -14.80 18.94
C LEU A 85 1.33 -15.10 20.16
N GLN A 86 1.87 -14.08 20.80
CA GLN A 86 2.41 -14.26 22.15
C GLN A 86 1.21 -14.56 23.06
N GLY A 87 1.22 -15.76 23.65
CA GLY A 87 0.25 -16.17 24.67
C GLY A 87 0.53 -15.52 26.02
#